data_AF-A0A947VJC9-F1
#
_entry.id   AF-A0A947VJC9-F1
#
_cell.length_a   1.000
_cell.length_b   1.000
_cell.length_c   1.000
_cell.angle_alpha   90.00
_cell.angle_beta   90.00
_cell.angle_gamma   90.00
#
_symmetry.space_group_name_H-M   'P 1'
#
loop_
_entity.id
_entity.type
_entity.pdbx_description
1 polymer ?
#
loop_
_entity_poly.entity_id
_entity_poly.type
_entity_poly.pdbx_seq_one_letter_code
_entity_poly.pdbx_strand_id
1 'polypeptide(L)'
;MKDKDQKLIIVNINKGGLRMEGQLIQKVTVDKAQYHPGEWVKIEIFLKEGISNNITNDNLKVEINDLDYRFYNTEIRLIELKQDLTSSVVLFWQIPIEMHFEGFGLDIKYYKNKQLMDSYSTGFDVVEKWFQAPRYGFLSEFNPDKKEKDIYQRLEIMKNFHLNIVQFYDWMYRHHQLLPLQEEYKDIFNRPLSLRVVKRQIEVCKDNGMLPIAYGAMYGAEKDFVLEHLDWIAATRDGVTRNSLCNDNPSEYIQIMNIADDCPWREHIVDQYRQAIKKLGFEGIHIDQYGFPKTYYSLVNCKRKLKDMEAEFGRFIEYTRKELGEETALIFNAVNNWPVEVVAFEPQDVVYIEVWPPNDTFYHLRQLILEAKKLANYKKQIILAAYISSLNKKKKISQEAGERAARLTAASIFANGGFHLVLGEGATILTDGYYPEFRQLTTEFSRVMQNYYDLITRYSKYLFSQDLRDKSAVLTGGTNDEIKLSINGEKMNFGPNG
;
A
#
# COMPACT_ATOMS: atom_id res chain seq x y z
N MET A 1 32.81 13.50 5.19
CA MET A 1 32.32 14.83 5.59
C MET A 1 32.19 14.81 7.11
N LYS A 2 32.66 15.86 7.79
CA LYS A 2 32.98 15.87 9.24
C LYS A 2 31.79 15.51 10.13
N ASP A 3 32.05 14.66 11.14
CA ASP A 3 31.27 14.46 12.36
C ASP A 3 30.73 15.81 12.86
N LYS A 4 29.42 16.00 12.72
CA LYS A 4 28.69 16.96 13.56
C LYS A 4 28.06 16.15 14.67
N ASP A 5 28.40 16.51 15.90
CA ASP A 5 27.87 15.97 17.15
C ASP A 5 26.35 15.72 17.05
N GLN A 6 25.98 14.46 16.77
CA GLN A 6 24.60 14.01 16.82
C GLN A 6 24.22 13.92 18.30
N LYS A 7 23.49 14.93 18.79
CA LYS A 7 22.96 14.95 20.16
C LYS A 7 22.04 13.76 20.36
N LEU A 8 22.49 12.81 21.18
CA LEU A 8 21.66 11.76 21.75
C LEU A 8 20.63 12.40 22.68
N ILE A 9 19.35 12.41 22.29
CA ILE A 9 18.25 12.82 23.17
C ILE A 9 17.47 11.56 23.51
N ILE A 10 17.68 11.03 24.71
CA ILE A 10 16.93 9.90 25.25
C ILE A 10 15.66 10.47 25.91
N VAL A 11 14.48 10.08 25.43
CA VAL A 11 13.19 10.48 26.00
C VAL A 11 12.35 9.25 26.27
N ASN A 12 11.90 9.06 27.50
CA ASN A 12 11.11 7.89 27.91
C ASN A 12 9.62 8.12 27.62
N ILE A 13 8.96 7.20 26.91
CA ILE A 13 7.53 7.30 26.57
C ILE A 13 6.81 5.98 26.84
N ASN A 14 5.65 6.07 27.50
CA ASN A 14 4.84 4.94 27.95
C ASN A 14 3.84 4.51 26.86
N LYS A 15 4.00 3.34 26.22
CA LYS A 15 2.96 2.69 25.40
C LYS A 15 3.06 1.16 25.47
N GLY A 16 1.96 0.49 25.82
CA GLY A 16 1.87 -0.97 25.91
C GLY A 16 1.80 -1.65 24.55
N GLY A 17 2.69 -2.63 24.32
CA GLY A 17 2.75 -3.46 23.10
C GLY A 17 2.67 -4.97 23.40
N LEU A 18 2.45 -5.76 22.35
CA LEU A 18 2.35 -7.23 22.38
C LEU A 18 3.67 -7.88 22.85
N ARG A 19 3.55 -8.86 23.75
CA ARG A 19 4.67 -9.50 24.45
C ARG A 19 5.02 -10.85 23.83
N MET A 20 6.31 -11.14 23.70
CA MET A 20 6.83 -12.48 23.44
C MET A 20 7.58 -13.01 24.67
N GLU A 21 7.16 -14.16 25.19
CA GLU A 21 7.83 -14.83 26.31
C GLU A 21 9.23 -15.30 25.88
N GLY A 22 10.28 -14.75 26.50
CA GLY A 22 11.67 -15.18 26.34
C GLY A 22 12.61 -14.16 25.67
N GLN A 23 12.10 -13.29 24.80
CA GLN A 23 12.91 -12.23 24.16
C GLN A 23 13.19 -11.06 25.11
N LEU A 24 14.38 -10.47 25.00
CA LEU A 24 14.79 -9.27 25.73
C LEU A 24 14.38 -8.01 24.99
N ILE A 25 14.49 -7.99 23.66
CA ILE A 25 13.97 -6.93 22.78
C ILE A 25 12.56 -7.34 22.34
N GLN A 26 11.55 -6.63 22.82
CA GLN A 26 10.13 -6.96 22.57
C GLN A 26 9.62 -6.37 21.27
N LYS A 27 10.05 -5.16 20.92
CA LYS A 27 9.65 -4.45 19.70
C LYS A 27 10.69 -3.39 19.37
N VAL A 28 10.96 -3.19 18.08
CA VAL A 28 11.64 -1.98 17.57
C VAL A 28 10.70 -1.36 16.56
N THR A 29 10.53 -0.05 16.62
CA THR A 29 9.68 0.70 15.68
C THR A 29 10.28 2.05 15.39
N VAL A 30 9.82 2.62 14.28
CA VAL A 30 10.10 3.98 13.85
C VAL A 30 8.80 4.78 13.84
N ASP A 31 8.87 6.11 13.87
CA ASP A 31 7.67 6.96 14.02
C ASP A 31 6.82 7.08 12.75
N LYS A 32 7.43 6.96 11.56
CA LYS A 32 6.77 7.01 10.26
C LYS A 32 7.02 5.76 9.41
N ALA A 33 6.08 5.47 8.51
CA ALA A 33 6.19 4.38 7.53
C ALA A 33 7.11 4.68 6.33
N GLN A 34 7.42 5.96 6.10
CA GLN A 34 8.33 6.45 5.06
C GLN A 34 8.84 7.84 5.44
N TYR A 35 10.07 8.16 5.02
CA TYR A 35 10.72 9.43 5.31
C TYR A 35 11.19 10.17 4.06
N HIS A 36 11.45 11.45 4.23
CA HIS A 36 12.08 12.32 3.24
C HIS A 36 13.51 12.71 3.63
N PRO A 37 14.36 13.13 2.66
CA PRO A 37 15.72 13.58 2.94
C PRO A 37 15.74 14.70 3.99
N GLY A 38 16.66 14.62 4.96
CA GLY A 38 16.81 15.63 6.02
C GLY A 38 15.89 15.46 7.23
N GLU A 39 14.87 14.59 7.16
CA GLU A 39 14.00 14.31 8.29
C GLU A 39 14.72 13.57 9.43
N TRP A 40 14.11 13.58 10.61
CA TRP A 40 14.57 12.80 11.76
C TRP A 40 13.78 11.52 11.86
N VAL A 41 14.49 10.40 11.95
CA VAL A 41 13.90 9.09 12.30
C VAL A 41 13.94 8.94 13.81
N LYS A 42 12.79 8.78 14.44
CA LYS A 42 12.67 8.44 15.87
C LYS A 42 12.58 6.92 16.01
N ILE A 43 13.61 6.32 16.59
CA ILE A 43 13.71 4.89 16.84
C ILE A 43 13.29 4.60 18.28
N GLU A 44 12.32 3.72 18.48
CA GLU A 44 11.86 3.29 19.80
C GLU A 44 12.10 1.79 20.00
N ILE A 45 12.92 1.45 21.00
CA ILE A 45 13.32 0.08 21.34
C ILE A 45 12.63 -0.31 22.65
N PHE A 46 11.65 -1.20 22.58
CA PHE A 46 10.92 -1.70 23.74
C PHE A 46 11.63 -2.94 24.27
N LEU A 47 12.06 -2.89 25.53
CA LEU A 47 12.69 -4.01 26.21
C LEU A 47 11.66 -4.75 27.08
N LYS A 48 12.01 -5.98 27.49
CA LYS A 48 11.19 -6.78 28.40
C LYS A 48 10.88 -6.02 29.69
N GLU A 49 9.63 -6.07 30.13
CA GLU A 49 9.22 -5.47 31.40
C GLU A 49 10.03 -6.04 32.58
N GLY A 50 10.46 -5.16 33.49
CA GLY A 50 11.29 -5.53 34.64
C GLY A 50 12.74 -5.89 34.31
N ILE A 51 13.19 -5.73 33.06
CA ILE A 51 14.59 -5.97 32.66
C ILE A 51 15.56 -5.10 33.46
N SER A 52 15.13 -3.89 33.85
CA SER A 52 15.93 -2.94 34.63
C SER A 52 16.49 -3.55 35.91
N ASN A 53 15.72 -4.41 36.57
CA ASN A 53 16.14 -5.11 37.79
C ASN A 53 17.32 -6.07 37.56
N ASN A 54 17.45 -6.61 36.34
CA ASN A 54 18.39 -7.66 35.98
C ASN A 54 19.60 -7.18 35.14
N ILE A 55 19.64 -5.89 34.80
CA ILE A 55 20.78 -5.28 34.11
C ILE A 55 22.01 -5.30 35.01
N THR A 56 23.11 -5.84 34.48
CA THR A 56 24.46 -5.73 35.04
C THR A 56 25.34 -5.01 34.03
N ASN A 57 26.19 -5.71 33.29
CA ASN A 57 27.02 -5.13 32.22
C ASN A 57 26.38 -5.43 30.86
N ASP A 58 25.20 -4.85 30.66
CA ASP A 58 24.34 -5.08 29.50
C ASP A 58 24.39 -3.84 28.59
N ASN A 59 24.44 -4.08 27.28
CA ASN A 59 24.59 -3.04 26.26
C ASN A 59 23.68 -3.30 25.06
N LEU A 60 23.10 -2.23 24.52
CA LEU A 60 22.43 -2.24 23.22
C LEU A 60 23.37 -1.68 22.17
N LYS A 61 23.59 -2.45 21.10
CA LYS A 61 24.20 -1.94 19.88
C LYS A 61 23.10 -1.61 18.87
N VAL A 62 23.11 -0.38 18.35
CA VAL A 62 22.15 0.11 17.36
C VAL A 62 22.90 0.46 16.09
N GLU A 63 22.56 -0.21 14.98
CA GLU A 63 23.23 -0.06 13.69
C GLU A 63 22.21 0.32 12.61
N ILE A 64 22.51 1.37 11.83
CA ILE A 64 21.75 1.76 10.61
C ILE A 64 22.65 1.51 9.41
N ASN A 65 22.20 0.62 8.53
CA ASN A 65 23.04 -0.05 7.55
C ASN A 65 22.40 -0.04 6.16
N ASP A 66 23.23 0.01 5.12
CA ASP A 66 22.88 -0.40 3.76
C ASP A 66 23.87 -1.49 3.34
N LEU A 67 23.37 -2.72 3.26
CA LEU A 67 24.23 -3.91 3.17
C LEU A 67 25.34 -3.86 4.23
N ASP A 68 26.60 -3.89 3.80
CA ASP A 68 27.78 -3.86 4.67
C ASP A 68 28.21 -2.44 5.07
N TYR A 69 27.65 -1.40 4.42
CA TYR A 69 27.97 -0.02 4.72
C TYR A 69 27.18 0.45 5.95
N ARG A 70 27.87 1.00 6.95
CA ARG A 70 27.28 1.47 8.20
C ARG A 70 27.20 2.99 8.22
N PHE A 71 25.97 3.52 8.24
CA PHE A 71 25.70 4.95 8.34
C PHE A 71 25.68 5.43 9.79
N TYR A 72 25.22 4.58 10.70
CA TYR A 72 25.15 4.87 12.11
C TYR A 72 25.50 3.62 12.91
N ASN A 73 26.27 3.79 13.97
CA ASN A 73 26.62 2.71 14.88
C ASN A 73 26.89 3.31 16.26
N THR A 74 26.04 2.96 17.22
CA THR A 74 26.20 3.40 18.61
C THR A 74 26.05 2.22 19.57
N GLU A 75 26.65 2.36 20.74
CA GLU A 75 26.56 1.42 21.85
C GLU A 75 26.03 2.14 23.08
N ILE A 76 24.94 1.63 23.64
CA ILE A 76 24.24 2.21 24.78
C ILE A 76 24.45 1.27 25.97
N ARG A 77 25.09 1.77 27.02
CA ARG A 77 25.26 1.02 28.27
C ARG A 77 23.99 1.12 29.10
N LEU A 78 23.26 0.01 29.22
CA LEU A 78 21.96 0.02 29.89
C LEU A 78 22.05 0.24 31.40
N ILE A 79 23.20 -0.06 32.01
CA ILE A 79 23.44 0.21 33.43
C ILE A 79 23.32 1.70 33.79
N GLU A 80 23.68 2.58 32.85
CA GLU A 80 23.61 4.03 32.99
C GLU A 80 22.16 4.53 32.93
N LEU A 81 21.24 3.73 32.38
CA LEU A 81 19.82 4.05 32.20
C LEU A 81 18.89 3.27 33.15
N LYS A 82 19.45 2.51 34.10
CA LYS A 82 18.71 1.56 34.94
C LYS A 82 17.51 2.17 35.69
N GLN A 83 17.64 3.41 36.17
CA GLN A 83 16.57 4.13 36.90
C GLN A 83 15.53 4.75 35.95
N ASP A 84 15.92 5.02 34.70
CA ASP A 84 15.11 5.71 33.70
C ASP A 84 14.39 4.75 32.75
N LEU A 85 14.77 3.47 32.73
CA LEU A 85 14.15 2.40 31.94
C LEU A 85 12.74 2.09 32.45
N THR A 86 11.78 2.92 32.06
CA THR A 86 10.37 2.78 32.39
C THR A 86 9.61 1.93 31.38
N SER A 87 10.03 1.89 30.10
CA SER A 87 9.41 1.04 29.04
C SER A 87 10.20 0.89 27.73
N SER A 88 10.93 1.91 27.28
CA SER A 88 11.66 1.88 26.00
C SER A 88 12.92 2.76 26.00
N VAL A 89 13.85 2.48 25.09
CA VAL A 89 14.99 3.34 24.76
C VAL A 89 14.67 4.06 23.45
N VAL A 90 14.85 5.38 23.42
CA VAL A 90 14.54 6.21 22.25
C VAL A 90 15.80 6.85 21.70
N LEU A 91 15.98 6.77 20.38
CA LEU A 91 17.07 7.39 19.64
C LEU A 91 16.51 8.21 18.48
N PHE A 92 17.30 9.20 18.06
CA PHE A 92 17.00 10.00 16.88
C PHE A 92 18.19 9.95 15.93
N TRP A 93 17.92 9.72 14.65
CA TRP A 93 18.92 9.79 13.59
C TRP A 93 18.45 10.73 12.49
N GLN A 94 19.28 11.71 12.13
CA GLN A 94 18.97 12.63 11.06
C GLN A 94 19.41 12.03 9.71
N ILE A 95 18.47 11.96 8.79
CA ILE A 95 18.70 11.46 7.43
C ILE A 95 19.59 12.47 6.68
N PRO A 96 20.69 12.03 6.04
CA PRO A 96 21.48 12.90 5.17
C PRO A 96 20.64 13.44 4.01
N ILE A 97 20.84 14.71 3.63
CA ILE A 97 20.01 15.39 2.62
C ILE A 97 20.21 14.84 1.21
N GLU A 98 21.33 14.17 0.97
CA GLU A 98 21.72 13.53 -0.29
C GLU A 98 21.10 12.14 -0.52
N MET A 99 20.28 11.65 0.41
CA MET A 99 19.60 10.35 0.30
C MET A 99 18.26 10.52 -0.40
N HIS A 100 18.18 10.12 -1.67
CA HIS A 100 17.01 10.36 -2.54
C HIS A 100 16.17 9.10 -2.77
N PHE A 101 16.75 7.91 -2.66
CA PHE A 101 16.03 6.65 -2.75
C PHE A 101 16.80 5.50 -2.09
N GLU A 102 16.73 5.42 -0.76
CA GLU A 102 17.50 4.46 0.02
C GLU A 102 16.62 3.69 1.00
N GLY A 103 16.85 2.38 1.07
CA GLY A 103 16.36 1.53 2.15
C GLY A 103 17.48 1.32 3.17
N PHE A 104 17.14 1.42 4.45
CA PHE A 104 18.08 1.19 5.54
C PHE A 104 17.64 0.00 6.38
N GLY A 105 18.61 -0.81 6.78
CA GLY A 105 18.46 -1.80 7.83
C GLY A 105 18.68 -1.17 9.18
N LEU A 106 17.78 -1.43 10.12
CA LEU A 106 17.90 -1.06 11.53
C LEU A 106 18.10 -2.34 12.34
N ASP A 107 19.33 -2.55 12.80
CA ASP A 107 19.72 -3.75 13.55
C ASP A 107 20.02 -3.38 15.01
N ILE A 108 19.26 -3.99 15.94
CA ILE A 108 19.43 -3.83 17.39
C ILE A 108 19.96 -5.14 17.97
N LYS A 109 21.07 -5.08 18.71
CA LYS A 109 21.69 -6.25 19.33
C LYS A 109 21.82 -6.02 20.83
N TYR A 110 21.25 -6.92 21.63
CA TYR A 110 21.36 -6.93 23.08
C TYR A 110 22.51 -7.84 23.50
N TYR A 111 23.47 -7.27 24.21
CA TYR A 111 24.60 -8.00 24.76
C TYR A 111 24.54 -7.99 26.28
N LYS A 112 24.93 -9.12 26.90
CA LYS A 112 25.14 -9.26 28.33
C LYS A 112 26.54 -9.82 28.57
N ASN A 113 27.37 -9.11 29.33
CA ASN A 113 28.77 -9.51 29.54
C ASN A 113 29.52 -9.79 28.22
N LYS A 114 29.30 -8.97 27.19
CA LYS A 114 29.84 -9.13 25.81
C LYS A 114 29.33 -10.32 25.00
N GLN A 115 28.42 -11.14 25.54
CA GLN A 115 27.76 -12.20 24.78
C GLN A 115 26.46 -11.67 24.15
N LEU A 116 26.25 -11.94 22.86
CA LEU A 116 25.00 -11.61 22.18
C LEU A 116 23.89 -12.50 22.75
N MET A 117 22.86 -11.88 23.34
CA MET A 117 21.74 -12.58 23.96
C MET A 117 20.48 -12.51 23.12
N ASP A 118 20.28 -11.40 22.41
CA ASP A 118 19.09 -11.18 21.60
C ASP A 118 19.38 -10.18 20.48
N SER A 119 18.58 -10.21 19.42
CA SER A 119 18.66 -9.26 18.32
C SER A 119 17.31 -9.04 17.66
N TYR A 120 17.10 -7.82 17.18
CA TYR A 120 15.92 -7.44 16.42
C TYR A 120 16.34 -6.65 15.18
N SER A 121 15.74 -6.95 14.04
CA SER A 121 16.01 -6.27 12.78
C SER A 121 14.70 -5.77 12.17
N THR A 122 14.72 -4.56 11.64
CA THR A 122 13.66 -3.97 10.82
C THR A 122 14.31 -3.06 9.77
N GLY A 123 13.52 -2.25 9.07
CA GLY A 123 14.03 -1.25 8.15
C GLY A 123 13.14 -0.01 8.08
N PHE A 124 13.61 0.98 7.36
CA PHE A 124 12.85 2.15 6.95
C PHE A 124 13.44 2.65 5.63
N ASP A 125 12.68 3.42 4.86
CA ASP A 125 13.15 3.98 3.59
C ASP A 125 13.06 5.50 3.58
N VAL A 126 13.89 6.08 2.72
CA VAL A 126 13.96 7.51 2.43
C VAL A 126 13.71 7.70 0.95
N VAL A 127 12.73 8.53 0.62
CA VAL A 127 12.32 8.83 -0.76
C VAL A 127 12.11 10.32 -0.96
N GLU A 128 12.29 10.82 -2.17
CA GLU A 128 11.85 12.18 -2.54
C GLU A 128 10.34 12.25 -2.77
N LYS A 129 9.78 11.20 -3.38
CA LYS A 129 8.36 11.08 -3.70
C LYS A 129 7.84 9.72 -3.25
N TRP A 130 6.64 9.72 -2.67
CA TRP A 130 6.04 8.51 -2.08
C TRP A 130 6.00 7.32 -3.04
N PHE A 131 5.76 7.59 -4.32
CA PHE A 131 5.62 6.59 -5.38
C PHE A 131 6.92 5.92 -5.79
N GLN A 132 8.08 6.29 -5.21
CA GLN A 132 9.32 5.54 -5.42
C GLN A 132 9.29 4.17 -4.74
N ALA A 133 8.55 4.01 -3.64
CA ALA A 133 8.36 2.73 -2.96
C ALA A 133 6.93 2.57 -2.38
N PRO A 134 5.88 2.47 -3.20
CA PRO A 134 4.49 2.52 -2.78
C PRO A 134 4.03 1.19 -2.15
N ARG A 135 4.10 1.09 -0.82
CA ARG A 135 3.62 -0.06 -0.03
C ARG A 135 2.17 0.17 0.34
N TYR A 136 1.27 -0.35 -0.50
CA TYR A 136 -0.15 0.00 -0.47
C TYR A 136 -0.98 -0.86 0.46
N GLY A 137 -1.58 -0.22 1.47
CA GLY A 137 -2.57 -0.82 2.36
C GLY A 137 -4.01 -0.40 2.06
N PHE A 138 -4.95 -0.95 2.84
CA PHE A 138 -6.36 -0.57 2.75
C PHE A 138 -7.03 -0.38 4.12
N LEU A 139 -8.13 0.39 4.11
CA LEU A 139 -9.15 0.49 5.15
C LEU A 139 -10.52 0.39 4.47
N SER A 140 -11.47 -0.31 5.08
CA SER A 140 -12.82 -0.53 4.55
C SER A 140 -13.92 -0.51 5.63
N GLU A 141 -13.57 -0.33 6.90
CA GLU A 141 -14.49 -0.24 8.03
C GLU A 141 -14.56 1.18 8.62
N PHE A 142 -15.72 1.85 8.45
CA PHE A 142 -15.95 3.22 8.94
C PHE A 142 -17.18 3.35 9.84
N ASN A 143 -17.57 2.28 10.53
CA ASN A 143 -18.75 2.25 11.40
C ASN A 143 -18.69 3.34 12.50
N PRO A 144 -19.83 4.01 12.82
CA PRO A 144 -19.88 5.06 13.84
C PRO A 144 -19.39 4.64 15.24
N ASP A 145 -19.50 3.35 15.58
CA ASP A 145 -19.09 2.82 16.89
C ASP A 145 -17.59 2.50 17.00
N LYS A 146 -16.80 2.73 15.93
CA LYS A 146 -15.36 2.43 15.91
C LYS A 146 -14.65 3.28 16.95
N LYS A 147 -13.94 2.62 17.88
CA LYS A 147 -13.27 3.29 19.00
C LYS A 147 -11.93 3.85 18.56
N GLU A 148 -11.58 4.98 19.15
CA GLU A 148 -10.31 5.68 18.95
C GLU A 148 -9.09 4.76 19.13
N LYS A 149 -9.11 3.94 20.19
CA LYS A 149 -8.05 2.97 20.48
C LYS A 149 -7.85 1.95 19.36
N ASP A 150 -8.95 1.49 18.75
CA ASP A 150 -8.90 0.48 17.69
C ASP A 150 -8.34 1.08 16.39
N ILE A 151 -8.69 2.34 16.09
CA ILE A 151 -8.11 3.11 14.98
C ILE A 151 -6.60 3.19 15.12
N TYR A 152 -6.12 3.67 16.28
CA TYR A 152 -4.69 3.78 16.55
C TYR A 152 -3.95 2.45 16.50
N GLN A 153 -4.52 1.39 17.09
CA GLN A 153 -3.89 0.08 17.11
C GLN A 153 -3.75 -0.52 15.70
N ARG A 154 -4.78 -0.41 14.87
CA ARG A 154 -4.73 -0.92 13.49
C ARG A 154 -3.74 -0.15 12.63
N LEU A 155 -3.76 1.18 12.69
CA LEU A 155 -2.87 2.01 11.88
C LEU A 155 -1.40 1.93 12.36
N GLU A 156 -1.16 1.74 13.66
CA GLU A 156 0.18 1.42 14.17
C GLU A 156 0.69 0.07 13.63
N ILE A 157 -0.16 -0.95 13.54
CA ILE A 157 0.22 -2.24 12.90
C ILE A 157 0.57 -2.03 11.43
N MET A 158 -0.24 -1.27 10.70
CA MET A 158 -0.02 -0.97 9.28
C MET A 158 1.30 -0.20 9.05
N LYS A 159 1.61 0.79 9.89
CA LYS A 159 2.91 1.47 9.89
C LYS A 159 4.06 0.50 10.18
N ASN A 160 3.89 -0.46 11.08
CA ASN A 160 4.91 -1.47 11.36
C ASN A 160 5.05 -2.53 10.25
N PHE A 161 4.10 -2.61 9.31
CA PHE A 161 4.27 -3.26 8.00
C PHE A 161 4.85 -2.32 6.95
N HIS A 162 5.27 -1.11 7.32
CA HIS A 162 5.78 -0.07 6.42
C HIS A 162 4.78 0.38 5.36
N LEU A 163 3.48 0.12 5.52
CA LEU A 163 2.49 0.60 4.56
C LEU A 163 2.51 2.14 4.59
N ASN A 164 2.78 2.79 3.45
CA ASN A 164 2.99 4.23 3.37
C ASN A 164 1.90 4.96 2.55
N ILE A 165 1.03 4.20 1.90
CA ILE A 165 -0.19 4.69 1.25
C ILE A 165 -1.34 3.77 1.67
N VAL A 166 -2.52 4.34 1.88
CA VAL A 166 -3.68 3.59 2.41
C VAL A 166 -4.93 3.96 1.63
N GLN A 167 -5.53 2.97 0.96
CA GLN A 167 -6.76 3.14 0.21
C GLN A 167 -7.95 3.05 1.16
N PHE A 168 -8.78 4.09 1.16
CA PHE A 168 -10.05 4.09 1.88
C PHE A 168 -11.09 3.57 0.89
N TYR A 169 -11.47 2.31 1.01
CA TYR A 169 -12.38 1.62 0.09
C TYR A 169 -13.82 1.72 0.57
N ASP A 170 -14.75 2.09 -0.32
CA ASP A 170 -16.17 2.31 -0.01
C ASP A 170 -16.40 3.22 1.20
N TRP A 171 -15.61 4.31 1.29
CA TRP A 171 -15.80 5.34 2.31
C TRP A 171 -16.93 6.32 1.94
N MET A 172 -17.27 6.43 0.67
CA MET A 172 -18.13 7.48 0.14
C MET A 172 -19.62 7.23 0.36
N TYR A 173 -20.43 8.28 0.21
CA TYR A 173 -21.89 8.18 0.27
C TYR A 173 -22.48 7.50 -0.96
N ARG A 174 -22.26 8.06 -2.14
CA ARG A 174 -22.72 7.59 -3.45
C ARG A 174 -21.63 7.79 -4.48
N HIS A 175 -21.64 7.05 -5.58
CA HIS A 175 -20.61 7.15 -6.61
C HIS A 175 -20.66 8.49 -7.36
N HIS A 176 -21.86 9.05 -7.56
CA HIS A 176 -22.03 10.39 -8.15
C HIS A 176 -21.92 11.52 -7.12
N GLN A 177 -22.01 11.23 -5.82
CA GLN A 177 -21.94 12.23 -4.75
C GLN A 177 -21.15 11.65 -3.58
N LEU A 178 -19.83 11.89 -3.58
CA LEU A 178 -18.94 11.21 -2.65
C LEU A 178 -19.17 11.64 -1.21
N LEU A 179 -19.45 12.92 -0.99
CA LEU A 179 -19.68 13.48 0.33
C LEU A 179 -21.15 13.37 0.75
N PRO A 180 -21.44 12.80 1.94
CA PRO A 180 -22.79 12.78 2.50
C PRO A 180 -23.20 14.18 2.97
N LEU A 181 -24.51 14.36 3.13
CA LEU A 181 -25.09 15.57 3.74
C LEU A 181 -25.04 15.56 5.28
N GLN A 182 -24.85 14.38 5.88
CA GLN A 182 -24.83 14.17 7.32
C GLN A 182 -23.53 13.45 7.73
N GLU A 183 -23.13 13.56 9.00
CA GLU A 183 -21.92 12.89 9.50
C GLU A 183 -22.04 11.37 9.41
N GLU A 184 -23.19 10.83 9.82
CA GLU A 184 -23.51 9.41 9.69
C GLU A 184 -24.40 9.20 8.46
N TYR A 185 -24.07 8.17 7.69
CA TYR A 185 -24.72 7.87 6.42
C TYR A 185 -24.61 6.38 6.13
N LYS A 186 -25.21 5.96 5.02
CA LYS A 186 -25.05 4.60 4.53
C LYS A 186 -24.52 4.62 3.12
N ASP A 187 -23.58 3.73 2.83
CA ASP A 187 -23.12 3.50 1.47
C ASP A 187 -24.17 2.78 0.62
N ILE A 188 -23.78 2.40 -0.60
CA ILE A 188 -24.64 1.70 -1.54
C ILE A 188 -25.06 0.30 -1.04
N PHE A 189 -24.21 -0.36 -0.24
CA PHE A 189 -24.48 -1.67 0.38
C PHE A 189 -25.18 -1.55 1.74
N ASN A 190 -25.70 -0.36 2.06
CA ASN A 190 -26.45 -0.06 3.30
C ASN A 190 -25.63 -0.28 4.58
N ARG A 191 -24.28 -0.26 4.49
CA ARG A 191 -23.39 -0.29 5.66
C ARG A 191 -23.41 1.07 6.36
N PRO A 192 -23.50 1.13 7.70
CA PRO A 192 -23.46 2.40 8.41
C PRO A 192 -22.02 2.94 8.46
N LEU A 193 -21.82 4.17 7.99
CA LEU A 193 -20.52 4.84 7.93
C LEU A 193 -20.58 6.19 8.67
N SER A 194 -19.43 6.67 9.11
CA SER A 194 -19.28 7.96 9.80
C SER A 194 -18.11 8.78 9.24
N LEU A 195 -18.39 10.02 8.81
CA LEU A 195 -17.35 10.96 8.38
C LEU A 195 -16.38 11.30 9.50
N ARG A 196 -16.81 11.27 10.76
CA ARG A 196 -15.92 11.44 11.92
C ARG A 196 -14.85 10.35 11.93
N VAL A 197 -15.25 9.09 11.71
CA VAL A 197 -14.33 7.95 11.68
C VAL A 197 -13.42 8.01 10.45
N VAL A 198 -13.93 8.39 9.28
CA VAL A 198 -13.12 8.60 8.06
C VAL A 198 -12.05 9.67 8.31
N LYS A 199 -12.44 10.88 8.75
CA LYS A 199 -11.51 11.98 9.05
C LYS A 199 -10.49 11.57 10.09
N ARG A 200 -10.92 10.85 11.13
CA ARG A 200 -10.00 10.42 12.18
C ARG A 200 -8.96 9.42 11.69
N GLN A 201 -9.35 8.47 10.84
CA GLN A 201 -8.40 7.55 10.21
C GLN A 201 -7.45 8.28 9.26
N ILE A 202 -7.90 9.31 8.52
CA ILE A 202 -7.04 10.18 7.70
C ILE A 202 -5.97 10.87 8.56
N GLU A 203 -6.36 11.49 9.67
CA GLU A 203 -5.41 12.15 10.59
C GLU A 203 -4.37 11.17 11.12
N VAL A 204 -4.80 10.01 11.61
CA VAL A 204 -3.88 9.01 12.16
C VAL A 204 -2.99 8.40 11.06
N CYS A 205 -3.45 8.27 9.82
CA CYS A 205 -2.58 7.91 8.70
C CYS A 205 -1.42 8.91 8.56
N LYS A 206 -1.74 10.20 8.50
CA LYS A 206 -0.74 11.28 8.34
C LYS A 206 0.24 11.34 9.51
N ASP A 207 -0.24 11.18 10.74
CA ASP A 207 0.60 11.12 11.95
C ASP A 207 1.63 9.98 11.89
N ASN A 208 1.34 8.89 11.15
CA ASN A 208 2.21 7.73 10.96
C ASN A 208 3.01 7.80 9.65
N GLY A 209 3.04 8.95 8.96
CA GLY A 209 3.71 9.09 7.66
C GLY A 209 3.09 8.23 6.55
N MET A 210 1.78 7.99 6.61
CA MET A 210 1.02 7.29 5.58
C MET A 210 0.12 8.26 4.83
N LEU A 211 0.12 8.18 3.50
CA LEU A 211 -0.75 8.96 2.61
C LEU A 211 -2.15 8.33 2.54
N PRO A 212 -3.22 9.01 2.99
CA PRO A 212 -4.59 8.52 2.85
C PRO A 212 -5.14 8.82 1.45
N ILE A 213 -5.53 7.78 0.72
CA ILE A 213 -6.03 7.84 -0.67
C ILE A 213 -7.51 7.48 -0.70
N ALA A 214 -8.34 8.37 -1.24
CA ALA A 214 -9.76 8.12 -1.41
C ALA A 214 -10.03 7.20 -2.61
N TYR A 215 -10.76 6.11 -2.40
CA TYR A 215 -11.42 5.39 -3.49
C TYR A 215 -12.47 6.29 -4.16
N GLY A 216 -12.52 6.27 -5.49
CA GLY A 216 -13.62 6.85 -6.25
C GLY A 216 -13.72 6.25 -7.64
N ALA A 217 -14.85 5.62 -7.96
CA ALA A 217 -15.08 5.15 -9.33
C ALA A 217 -15.22 6.34 -10.29
N MET A 218 -14.64 6.24 -11.49
CA MET A 218 -14.66 7.34 -12.47
C MET A 218 -16.00 7.54 -13.17
N TYR A 219 -16.82 6.49 -13.20
CA TYR A 219 -17.98 6.42 -14.08
C TYR A 219 -19.14 5.62 -13.50
N GLY A 220 -19.26 5.55 -12.17
CA GLY A 220 -20.42 4.94 -11.51
C GLY A 220 -21.41 6.01 -11.04
N ALA A 221 -22.71 5.79 -11.26
CA ALA A 221 -23.76 6.60 -10.65
C ALA A 221 -25.00 5.78 -10.30
N GLU A 222 -25.60 6.08 -9.15
CA GLU A 222 -26.85 5.50 -8.69
C GLU A 222 -28.07 6.02 -9.49
N LYS A 223 -29.18 5.27 -9.39
CA LYS A 223 -30.32 5.36 -10.30
C LYS A 223 -31.03 6.72 -10.30
N ASP A 224 -31.15 7.35 -9.14
CA ASP A 224 -31.80 8.65 -8.96
C ASP A 224 -31.08 9.75 -9.74
N PHE A 225 -29.75 9.84 -9.62
CA PHE A 225 -28.94 10.76 -10.41
C PHE A 225 -29.10 10.52 -11.92
N VAL A 226 -29.12 9.25 -12.34
CA VAL A 226 -29.24 8.88 -13.76
C VAL A 226 -30.57 9.31 -14.36
N LEU A 227 -31.67 9.31 -13.59
CA LEU A 227 -32.98 9.75 -14.07
C LEU A 227 -33.02 11.24 -14.39
N GLU A 228 -32.20 12.04 -13.72
CA GLU A 228 -32.06 13.49 -13.95
C GLU A 228 -31.04 13.81 -15.07
N HIS A 229 -30.17 12.84 -15.41
CA HIS A 229 -29.03 13.02 -16.32
C HIS A 229 -28.94 11.91 -17.39
N LEU A 230 -30.06 11.62 -18.07
CA LEU A 230 -30.16 10.50 -19.02
C LEU A 230 -29.18 10.60 -20.22
N ASP A 231 -28.76 11.80 -20.60
CA ASP A 231 -27.82 12.04 -21.71
C ASP A 231 -26.35 11.92 -21.30
N TRP A 232 -26.06 11.77 -19.99
CA TRP A 232 -24.70 11.60 -19.45
C TRP A 232 -24.26 10.14 -19.35
N ILE A 233 -25.11 9.18 -19.70
CA ILE A 233 -24.78 7.76 -19.57
C ILE A 233 -23.85 7.28 -20.69
N ALA A 234 -23.07 6.23 -20.41
CA ALA A 234 -22.43 5.43 -21.43
C ALA A 234 -23.44 4.40 -21.98
N ALA A 235 -24.16 4.76 -23.04
CA ALA A 235 -25.23 3.94 -23.59
C ALA A 235 -24.73 2.74 -24.40
N THR A 236 -25.56 1.71 -24.51
CA THR A 236 -25.31 0.57 -25.39
C THR A 236 -25.65 0.91 -26.86
N ARG A 237 -25.57 -0.09 -27.74
CA ARG A 237 -25.86 0.07 -29.17
C ARG A 237 -27.33 0.31 -29.52
N ASP A 238 -28.30 0.01 -28.68
CA ASP A 238 -29.68 0.40 -29.02
C ASP A 238 -29.97 1.86 -28.60
N GLY A 239 -29.13 2.46 -27.75
CA GLY A 239 -29.34 3.79 -27.18
C GLY A 239 -30.46 3.84 -26.13
N VAL A 240 -30.99 2.68 -25.73
CA VAL A 240 -32.13 2.51 -24.83
C VAL A 240 -31.73 1.66 -23.62
N THR A 241 -31.03 0.55 -23.84
CA THR A 241 -30.40 -0.23 -22.79
C THR A 241 -29.12 0.45 -22.31
N ARG A 242 -28.73 0.12 -21.08
CA ARG A 242 -27.67 0.83 -20.37
C ARG A 242 -26.57 -0.14 -19.95
N ASN A 243 -25.32 0.31 -20.01
CA ASN A 243 -24.22 -0.40 -19.37
C ASN A 243 -24.32 -0.17 -17.86
N SER A 244 -24.50 -1.22 -17.06
CA SER A 244 -24.69 -1.10 -15.61
C SER A 244 -24.27 -2.35 -14.86
N LEU A 245 -24.06 -2.20 -13.55
CA LEU A 245 -23.77 -3.24 -12.58
C LEU A 245 -24.97 -3.49 -11.67
N CYS A 246 -24.97 -4.66 -11.02
CA CYS A 246 -25.94 -5.04 -9.99
C CYS A 246 -27.41 -4.94 -10.46
N ASN A 247 -27.68 -5.33 -11.72
CA ASN A 247 -29.00 -5.18 -12.34
C ASN A 247 -30.13 -5.90 -11.58
N ASP A 248 -29.79 -6.98 -10.86
CA ASP A 248 -30.74 -7.79 -10.11
C ASP A 248 -31.15 -7.15 -8.77
N ASN A 249 -30.43 -6.12 -8.31
CA ASN A 249 -30.71 -5.42 -7.06
C ASN A 249 -30.81 -3.90 -7.27
N PRO A 250 -32.04 -3.34 -7.36
CA PRO A 250 -32.24 -1.91 -7.61
C PRO A 250 -31.60 -0.96 -6.58
N SER A 251 -31.37 -1.41 -5.33
CA SER A 251 -30.72 -0.57 -4.31
C SER A 251 -29.20 -0.51 -4.46
N GLU A 252 -28.61 -1.45 -5.20
CA GLU A 252 -27.17 -1.55 -5.46
C GLU A 252 -26.80 -1.21 -6.91
N TYR A 253 -27.78 -0.74 -7.69
CA TYR A 253 -27.62 -0.45 -9.10
C TYR A 253 -26.61 0.68 -9.34
N ILE A 254 -25.64 0.42 -10.22
CA ILE A 254 -24.65 1.41 -10.66
C ILE A 254 -24.68 1.51 -12.19
N GLN A 255 -25.03 2.68 -12.70
CA GLN A 255 -24.96 3.03 -14.12
C GLN A 255 -23.54 3.44 -14.50
N ILE A 256 -23.07 2.96 -15.66
CA ILE A 256 -21.84 3.46 -16.26
C ILE A 256 -22.08 4.80 -16.96
N MET A 257 -21.28 5.81 -16.61
CA MET A 257 -21.39 7.18 -17.10
C MET A 257 -20.41 7.47 -18.24
N ASN A 258 -20.75 8.45 -19.08
CA ASN A 258 -19.92 8.92 -20.19
C ASN A 258 -18.83 9.86 -19.66
N ILE A 259 -17.58 9.41 -19.64
CA ILE A 259 -16.41 10.17 -19.17
C ILE A 259 -15.75 11.03 -20.26
N ALA A 260 -16.31 11.05 -21.48
CA ALA A 260 -15.73 11.80 -22.57
C ALA A 260 -15.74 13.31 -22.29
N ASP A 261 -14.90 14.02 -23.05
CA ASP A 261 -14.65 15.43 -22.84
C ASP A 261 -15.83 16.36 -23.10
N ASP A 262 -16.72 15.93 -23.99
CA ASP A 262 -17.98 16.56 -24.32
C ASP A 262 -19.11 16.26 -23.33
N CYS A 263 -18.87 15.45 -22.29
CA CYS A 263 -19.87 15.09 -21.28
C CYS A 263 -19.66 15.86 -19.97
N PRO A 264 -20.71 16.51 -19.41
CA PRO A 264 -20.59 17.20 -18.13
C PRO A 264 -20.28 16.28 -16.93
N TRP A 265 -20.55 14.96 -17.04
CA TRP A 265 -20.19 13.98 -16.01
C TRP A 265 -18.72 14.06 -15.61
N ARG A 266 -17.81 14.25 -16.57
CA ARG A 266 -16.37 14.31 -16.30
C ARG A 266 -16.00 15.42 -15.33
N GLU A 267 -16.54 16.62 -15.54
CA GLU A 267 -16.31 17.75 -14.63
C GLU A 267 -16.93 17.49 -13.26
N HIS A 268 -18.17 16.96 -13.26
CA HIS A 268 -18.90 16.64 -12.04
C HIS A 268 -18.13 15.68 -11.11
N ILE A 269 -17.66 14.55 -11.64
CA ILE A 269 -16.97 13.54 -10.81
C ILE A 269 -15.59 14.01 -10.35
N VAL A 270 -14.85 14.76 -11.18
CA VAL A 270 -13.56 15.35 -10.79
C VAL A 270 -13.75 16.44 -9.72
N ASP A 271 -14.86 17.17 -9.74
CA ASP A 271 -15.19 18.07 -8.64
C ASP A 271 -15.49 17.31 -7.35
N GLN A 272 -16.17 16.15 -7.41
CA GLN A 272 -16.34 15.30 -6.22
C GLN A 272 -14.99 14.86 -5.63
N TYR A 273 -14.02 14.50 -6.47
CA TYR A 273 -12.65 14.17 -6.04
C TYR A 273 -11.98 15.36 -5.34
N ARG A 274 -12.02 16.54 -5.96
CA ARG A 274 -11.50 17.78 -5.38
C ARG A 274 -12.15 18.08 -4.02
N GLN A 275 -13.45 17.86 -3.90
CA GLN A 275 -14.17 18.06 -2.65
C GLN A 275 -13.73 17.06 -1.56
N ALA A 276 -13.52 15.78 -1.90
CA ALA A 276 -13.02 14.78 -0.95
C ALA A 276 -11.66 15.19 -0.38
N ILE A 277 -10.73 15.61 -1.23
CA ILE A 277 -9.41 16.14 -0.84
C ILE A 277 -9.57 17.37 0.06
N LYS A 278 -10.27 18.41 -0.42
CA LYS A 278 -10.37 19.69 0.27
C LYS A 278 -11.13 19.64 1.60
N LYS A 279 -12.18 18.82 1.69
CA LYS A 279 -13.10 18.81 2.85
C LYS A 279 -12.76 17.72 3.88
N LEU A 280 -12.12 16.62 3.47
CA LEU A 280 -11.77 15.52 4.37
C LEU A 280 -10.26 15.40 4.63
N GLY A 281 -9.42 15.96 3.76
CA GLY A 281 -7.97 15.93 3.92
C GLY A 281 -7.29 14.71 3.31
N PHE A 282 -7.96 13.98 2.40
CA PHE A 282 -7.29 12.98 1.56
C PHE A 282 -6.15 13.60 0.76
N GLU A 283 -5.10 12.83 0.49
CA GLU A 283 -3.91 13.29 -0.24
C GLU A 283 -3.86 12.78 -1.68
N GLY A 284 -4.87 12.02 -2.08
CA GLY A 284 -5.00 11.53 -3.44
C GLY A 284 -6.29 10.80 -3.71
N ILE A 285 -6.43 10.38 -4.97
CA ILE A 285 -7.56 9.61 -5.49
C ILE A 285 -7.04 8.33 -6.13
N HIS A 286 -7.63 7.22 -5.71
CA HIS A 286 -7.58 5.97 -6.45
C HIS A 286 -8.81 5.93 -7.36
N ILE A 287 -8.60 6.23 -8.64
CA ILE A 287 -9.59 6.21 -9.69
C ILE A 287 -9.86 4.75 -10.06
N ASP A 288 -11.06 4.28 -9.74
CA ASP A 288 -11.47 2.92 -10.03
C ASP A 288 -12.36 2.82 -11.28
N GLN A 289 -12.37 1.62 -11.86
CA GLN A 289 -13.17 1.23 -13.02
C GLN A 289 -13.57 -0.25 -12.95
N TYR A 290 -14.47 -0.70 -13.82
CA TYR A 290 -15.11 -2.01 -13.70
C TYR A 290 -14.77 -3.01 -14.82
N GLY A 291 -13.84 -2.65 -15.71
CA GLY A 291 -13.37 -3.47 -16.82
C GLY A 291 -14.26 -3.41 -18.07
N PHE A 292 -15.36 -2.66 -18.05
CA PHE A 292 -16.33 -2.56 -19.14
C PHE A 292 -17.06 -1.20 -19.13
N PRO A 293 -17.76 -0.83 -20.22
CA PRO A 293 -17.68 -1.42 -21.55
C PRO A 293 -16.37 -1.03 -22.27
N LYS A 294 -15.97 -1.76 -23.30
CA LYS A 294 -14.80 -1.38 -24.14
C LYS A 294 -15.13 -0.24 -25.10
N THR A 295 -16.36 -0.20 -25.58
CA THR A 295 -16.90 0.90 -26.39
C THR A 295 -18.32 1.21 -25.94
N TYR A 296 -18.77 2.43 -26.16
CA TYR A 296 -20.10 2.88 -25.77
C TYR A 296 -20.61 3.98 -26.70
N TYR A 297 -21.89 4.30 -26.62
CA TYR A 297 -22.47 5.42 -27.33
C TYR A 297 -22.70 6.58 -26.37
N SER A 298 -22.12 7.74 -26.69
CA SER A 298 -22.51 9.01 -26.08
C SER A 298 -23.86 9.46 -26.65
N LEU A 299 -24.70 10.07 -25.82
CA LEU A 299 -26.02 10.61 -26.17
C LEU A 299 -26.11 12.13 -25.98
N VAL A 300 -25.00 12.77 -25.60
CA VAL A 300 -24.95 14.20 -25.28
C VAL A 300 -25.47 15.04 -26.45
N ASN A 301 -26.25 16.08 -26.14
CA ASN A 301 -26.87 16.97 -27.14
C ASN A 301 -27.75 16.23 -28.16
N CYS A 302 -28.39 15.13 -27.74
CA CYS A 302 -29.20 14.25 -28.59
C CYS A 302 -28.43 13.67 -29.80
N LYS A 303 -27.10 13.64 -29.74
CA LYS A 303 -26.25 13.09 -30.79
C LYS A 303 -25.66 11.77 -30.34
N ARG A 304 -25.87 10.76 -31.17
CA ARG A 304 -25.32 9.44 -30.93
C ARG A 304 -23.93 9.31 -31.54
N LYS A 305 -22.90 9.13 -30.71
CA LYS A 305 -21.51 8.99 -31.14
C LYS A 305 -20.86 7.79 -30.47
N LEU A 306 -20.26 6.90 -31.28
CA LEU A 306 -19.44 5.80 -30.75
C LEU A 306 -18.17 6.38 -30.12
N LYS A 307 -17.85 5.93 -28.91
CA LYS A 307 -16.69 6.30 -28.13
C LYS A 307 -15.91 5.03 -27.77
N ASP A 308 -14.60 5.16 -27.75
CA ASP A 308 -13.66 4.12 -27.37
C ASP A 308 -13.19 4.34 -25.93
N MET A 309 -13.51 3.41 -25.04
CA MET A 309 -13.36 3.63 -23.59
C MET A 309 -11.90 3.73 -23.17
N GLU A 310 -11.01 2.93 -23.75
CA GLU A 310 -9.58 2.99 -23.40
C GLU A 310 -8.96 4.34 -23.74
N ALA A 311 -9.32 4.92 -24.88
CA ALA A 311 -8.90 6.25 -25.27
C ALA A 311 -9.49 7.34 -24.35
N GLU A 312 -10.72 7.16 -23.85
CA GLU A 312 -11.30 8.09 -22.88
C GLU A 312 -10.64 7.99 -21.50
N PHE A 313 -10.16 6.82 -21.07
CA PHE A 313 -9.43 6.69 -19.81
C PHE A 313 -8.15 7.52 -19.80
N GLY A 314 -7.35 7.48 -20.88
CA GLY A 314 -6.15 8.33 -20.98
C GLY A 314 -6.48 9.81 -20.83
N ARG A 315 -7.44 10.31 -21.63
CA ARG A 315 -7.93 11.69 -21.55
C ARG A 315 -8.49 12.06 -20.18
N PHE A 316 -9.16 11.14 -19.51
CA PHE A 316 -9.71 11.36 -18.18
C PHE A 316 -8.60 11.50 -17.12
N ILE A 317 -7.55 10.67 -17.19
CA ILE A 317 -6.39 10.76 -16.28
C ILE A 317 -5.67 12.10 -16.47
N GLU A 318 -5.38 12.50 -17.72
CA GLU A 318 -4.76 13.79 -18.02
C GLU A 318 -5.59 14.97 -17.49
N TYR A 319 -6.89 14.95 -17.75
CA TYR A 319 -7.82 15.96 -17.24
C TYR A 319 -7.83 16.00 -15.72
N THR A 320 -7.92 14.85 -15.07
CA THR A 320 -7.95 14.76 -13.60
C THR A 320 -6.65 15.25 -12.99
N ARG A 321 -5.48 14.89 -13.54
CA ARG A 321 -4.19 15.42 -13.11
C ARG A 321 -4.16 16.95 -13.19
N LYS A 322 -4.59 17.52 -14.32
CA LYS A 322 -4.61 18.97 -14.52
C LYS A 322 -5.49 19.67 -13.49
N GLU A 323 -6.64 19.09 -13.17
CA GLU A 323 -7.62 19.67 -12.24
C GLU A 323 -7.27 19.50 -10.75
N LEU A 324 -6.50 18.46 -10.40
CA LEU A 324 -6.10 18.16 -9.01
C LEU A 324 -4.66 18.58 -8.67
N GLY A 325 -3.81 18.81 -9.68
CA GLY A 325 -2.41 19.22 -9.52
C GLY A 325 -1.42 18.08 -9.29
N GLU A 326 -0.13 18.40 -9.40
CA GLU A 326 1.00 17.43 -9.32
C GLU A 326 1.25 16.90 -7.90
N GLU A 327 0.88 17.65 -6.87
CA GLU A 327 1.09 17.24 -5.47
C GLU A 327 0.02 16.26 -4.97
N THR A 328 -1.11 16.14 -5.68
CA THR A 328 -2.17 15.18 -5.33
C THR A 328 -1.80 13.79 -5.85
N ALA A 329 -1.80 12.76 -5.00
CA ALA A 329 -1.56 11.40 -5.48
C ALA A 329 -2.70 10.93 -6.42
N LEU A 330 -2.34 10.37 -7.56
CA LEU A 330 -3.27 9.91 -8.59
C LEU A 330 -2.91 8.50 -9.03
N ILE A 331 -3.84 7.58 -8.83
CA ILE A 331 -3.68 6.16 -9.15
C ILE A 331 -4.90 5.73 -9.96
N PHE A 332 -4.70 5.05 -11.09
CA PHE A 332 -5.79 4.49 -11.90
C PHE A 332 -5.75 2.96 -11.87
N ASN A 333 -6.90 2.32 -11.66
CA ASN A 333 -7.01 0.86 -11.68
C ASN A 333 -7.11 0.30 -13.11
N ALA A 334 -6.06 -0.38 -13.59
CA ALA A 334 -6.11 -1.20 -14.80
C ALA A 334 -6.66 -2.60 -14.49
N VAL A 335 -7.99 -2.72 -14.42
CA VAL A 335 -8.71 -3.98 -14.18
C VAL A 335 -8.30 -5.04 -15.19
N ASN A 336 -7.76 -6.14 -14.68
CA ASN A 336 -7.20 -7.25 -15.44
C ASN A 336 -6.19 -6.81 -16.50
N ASN A 337 -5.33 -5.87 -16.13
CA ASN A 337 -4.30 -5.25 -16.99
C ASN A 337 -4.84 -4.36 -18.10
N TRP A 338 -6.16 -4.20 -18.26
CA TRP A 338 -6.71 -3.33 -19.30
C TRP A 338 -7.04 -1.93 -18.75
N PRO A 339 -6.68 -0.85 -19.47
CA PRO A 339 -5.88 -0.76 -20.71
C PRO A 339 -4.47 -0.23 -20.43
N VAL A 340 -3.61 -1.04 -19.82
CA VAL A 340 -2.25 -0.60 -19.41
C VAL A 340 -1.43 -0.05 -20.59
N GLU A 341 -1.67 -0.55 -21.81
CA GLU A 341 -1.01 -0.11 -23.05
C GLU A 341 -1.27 1.36 -23.36
N VAL A 342 -2.44 1.88 -22.94
CA VAL A 342 -2.81 3.28 -23.08
C VAL A 342 -2.45 4.06 -21.82
N VAL A 343 -2.76 3.55 -20.63
CA VAL A 343 -2.69 4.38 -19.41
C VAL A 343 -1.34 4.39 -18.71
N ALA A 344 -0.42 3.48 -19.05
CA ALA A 344 0.85 3.36 -18.33
C ALA A 344 1.73 4.61 -18.43
N PHE A 345 1.67 5.35 -19.54
CA PHE A 345 2.44 6.58 -19.76
C PHE A 345 1.70 7.85 -19.30
N GLU A 346 0.40 7.77 -19.04
CA GLU A 346 -0.45 8.91 -18.63
C GLU A 346 -0.07 9.46 -17.26
N PRO A 347 -0.40 10.70 -16.86
CA PRO A 347 0.20 11.34 -15.68
C PRO A 347 -0.37 10.89 -14.31
N GLN A 348 -0.59 9.58 -14.13
CA GLN A 348 -0.72 8.90 -12.83
C GLN A 348 0.66 8.56 -12.23
N ASP A 349 0.76 8.47 -10.91
CA ASP A 349 2.04 8.35 -10.19
C ASP A 349 2.64 6.94 -10.22
N VAL A 350 1.77 5.93 -10.27
CA VAL A 350 2.10 4.51 -10.30
C VAL A 350 1.22 3.81 -11.32
N VAL A 351 1.59 2.61 -11.76
CA VAL A 351 0.68 1.73 -12.50
C VAL A 351 0.07 0.75 -11.51
N TYR A 352 -1.25 0.77 -11.37
CA TYR A 352 -1.98 -0.19 -10.55
C TYR A 352 -2.74 -1.17 -11.45
N ILE A 353 -2.61 -2.45 -11.16
CA ILE A 353 -3.30 -3.53 -11.89
C ILE A 353 -4.06 -4.39 -10.88
N GLU A 354 -5.38 -4.43 -11.01
CA GLU A 354 -6.19 -5.43 -10.33
C GLU A 354 -6.14 -6.74 -11.12
N VAL A 355 -5.65 -7.81 -10.50
CA VAL A 355 -5.34 -9.07 -11.18
C VAL A 355 -6.56 -10.00 -11.16
N TRP A 356 -7.03 -10.41 -12.34
CA TRP A 356 -8.13 -11.36 -12.50
C TRP A 356 -7.72 -12.51 -13.43
N PRO A 357 -8.49 -13.63 -13.45
CA PRO A 357 -8.31 -14.67 -14.45
C PRO A 357 -8.29 -14.10 -15.87
N PRO A 358 -7.44 -14.64 -16.77
CA PRO A 358 -6.67 -15.88 -16.64
C PRO A 358 -5.27 -15.75 -15.98
N ASN A 359 -4.98 -14.65 -15.26
CA ASN A 359 -3.68 -14.40 -14.64
C ASN A 359 -3.45 -15.19 -13.33
N ASP A 360 -3.50 -16.52 -13.40
CA ASP A 360 -3.58 -17.39 -12.22
C ASP A 360 -2.25 -18.03 -11.75
N THR A 361 -1.10 -17.62 -12.30
CA THR A 361 0.21 -18.23 -11.98
C THR A 361 1.23 -17.18 -11.54
N PHE A 362 2.27 -17.61 -10.81
CA PHE A 362 3.39 -16.71 -10.47
C PHE A 362 4.10 -16.16 -11.71
N TYR A 363 4.10 -16.92 -12.81
CA TYR A 363 4.63 -16.45 -14.08
C TYR A 363 3.79 -15.29 -14.65
N HIS A 364 2.46 -15.36 -14.54
CA HIS A 364 1.58 -14.25 -14.95
C HIS A 364 1.84 -12.98 -14.13
N LEU A 365 2.03 -13.10 -12.80
CA LEU A 365 2.38 -11.94 -11.95
C LEU A 365 3.68 -11.28 -12.43
N ARG A 366 4.70 -12.08 -12.75
CA ARG A 366 5.96 -11.59 -13.34
C ARG A 366 5.72 -10.89 -14.68
N GLN A 367 4.93 -11.48 -15.58
CA GLN A 367 4.66 -10.88 -16.90
C GLN A 367 3.98 -9.52 -16.76
N LEU A 368 2.91 -9.43 -15.96
CA LEU A 368 2.19 -8.19 -15.68
C LEU A 368 3.15 -7.09 -15.20
N ILE A 369 4.02 -7.39 -14.24
CA ILE A 369 4.97 -6.43 -13.70
C ILE A 369 5.98 -5.98 -14.77
N LEU A 370 6.60 -6.91 -15.50
CA LEU A 370 7.64 -6.57 -16.46
C LEU A 370 7.10 -5.87 -17.71
N GLU A 371 5.92 -6.24 -18.17
CA GLU A 371 5.24 -5.58 -19.30
C GLU A 371 4.79 -4.17 -18.92
N ALA A 372 4.14 -3.99 -17.77
CA ALA A 372 3.74 -2.68 -17.29
C ALA A 372 4.94 -1.75 -17.05
N LYS A 373 6.06 -2.27 -16.50
CA LYS A 373 7.32 -1.50 -16.40
C LYS A 373 7.80 -1.00 -17.76
N LYS A 374 7.78 -1.85 -18.80
CA LYS A 374 8.18 -1.45 -20.16
C LYS A 374 7.25 -0.38 -20.72
N LEU A 375 5.94 -0.56 -20.59
CA LEU A 375 4.94 0.38 -21.10
C LEU A 375 5.00 1.74 -20.38
N ALA A 376 5.29 1.74 -19.07
CA ALA A 376 5.56 2.95 -18.29
C ALA A 376 6.98 3.52 -18.52
N ASN A 377 7.74 2.98 -19.48
CA ASN A 377 9.11 3.36 -19.81
C ASN A 377 10.06 3.33 -18.59
N TYR A 378 9.80 2.41 -17.66
CA TYR A 378 10.48 2.22 -16.38
C TYR A 378 10.41 3.41 -15.42
N LYS A 379 9.53 4.39 -15.66
CA LYS A 379 9.41 5.61 -14.85
C LYS A 379 8.42 5.50 -13.69
N LYS A 380 7.74 4.36 -13.54
CA LYS A 380 6.70 4.16 -12.53
C LYS A 380 6.82 2.80 -11.87
N GLN A 381 6.48 2.77 -10.59
CA GLN A 381 6.33 1.51 -9.86
C GLN A 381 5.02 0.83 -10.25
N ILE A 382 5.03 -0.50 -10.14
CA ILE A 382 3.87 -1.34 -10.44
C ILE A 382 3.31 -1.90 -9.14
N ILE A 383 2.02 -1.67 -8.91
CA ILE A 383 1.28 -2.22 -7.77
C ILE A 383 0.28 -3.24 -8.33
N LEU A 384 0.30 -4.46 -7.81
CA LEU A 384 -0.72 -5.46 -8.10
C LEU A 384 -1.70 -5.56 -6.94
N ALA A 385 -2.99 -5.58 -7.23
CA ALA A 385 -3.99 -6.16 -6.34
C ALA A 385 -4.26 -7.60 -6.78
N ALA A 386 -3.57 -8.53 -6.13
CA ALA A 386 -3.72 -9.97 -6.33
C ALA A 386 -4.31 -10.59 -5.05
N TYR A 387 -5.62 -10.75 -5.01
CA TYR A 387 -6.37 -11.18 -3.83
C TYR A 387 -6.03 -12.62 -3.42
N ILE A 388 -5.87 -12.87 -2.11
CA ILE A 388 -5.60 -14.22 -1.61
C ILE A 388 -6.92 -14.95 -1.38
N SER A 389 -7.59 -15.31 -2.48
CA SER A 389 -8.90 -15.97 -2.43
C SER A 389 -8.89 -17.30 -1.67
N SER A 390 -7.73 -17.96 -1.55
CA SER A 390 -7.54 -19.15 -0.72
C SER A 390 -7.73 -18.91 0.78
N LEU A 391 -7.63 -17.65 1.23
CA LEU A 391 -7.95 -17.25 2.60
C LEU A 391 -9.41 -16.85 2.79
N ASN A 392 -10.20 -16.71 1.72
CA ASN A 392 -11.60 -16.36 1.82
C ASN A 392 -12.37 -17.43 2.60
N LYS A 393 -13.14 -17.03 3.62
CA LYS A 393 -13.90 -17.95 4.50
C LYS A 393 -14.93 -18.80 3.75
N LYS A 394 -15.35 -18.36 2.56
CA LYS A 394 -16.29 -19.08 1.68
C LYS A 394 -15.63 -20.26 0.97
N LYS A 395 -14.29 -20.33 0.92
CA LYS A 395 -13.53 -21.44 0.33
C LYS A 395 -13.21 -22.51 1.39
N LYS A 396 -13.23 -23.78 0.99
CA LYS A 396 -12.86 -24.93 1.84
C LYS A 396 -11.35 -25.17 1.83
N ILE A 397 -10.57 -24.16 2.21
CA ILE A 397 -9.09 -24.20 2.27
C ILE A 397 -8.66 -23.83 3.69
N SER A 398 -7.67 -24.53 4.24
CA SER A 398 -7.15 -24.22 5.58
C SER A 398 -6.43 -22.87 5.59
N GLN A 399 -6.46 -22.19 6.75
CA GLN A 399 -5.75 -20.92 6.92
C GLN A 399 -4.26 -21.06 6.58
N GLU A 400 -3.63 -22.11 7.10
CA GLU A 400 -2.21 -22.40 6.88
C GLU A 400 -1.86 -22.54 5.39
N ALA A 401 -2.72 -23.20 4.59
CA ALA A 401 -2.53 -23.32 3.15
C ALA A 401 -2.69 -21.96 2.44
N GLY A 402 -3.68 -21.16 2.85
CA GLY A 402 -3.85 -19.81 2.32
C GLY A 402 -2.71 -18.85 2.69
N GLU A 403 -2.18 -18.95 3.91
CA GLU A 403 -1.02 -18.17 4.38
C GLU A 403 0.25 -18.57 3.62
N ARG A 404 0.45 -19.87 3.33
CA ARG A 404 1.51 -20.30 2.39
C ARG A 404 1.36 -19.68 1.01
N ALA A 405 0.13 -19.65 0.47
CA ALA A 405 -0.13 -19.02 -0.82
C ALA A 405 0.19 -17.52 -0.79
N ALA A 406 -0.28 -16.80 0.24
CA ALA A 406 0.02 -15.38 0.44
C ALA A 406 1.53 -15.10 0.47
N ARG A 407 2.30 -15.93 1.19
CA ARG A 407 3.77 -15.80 1.27
C ARG A 407 4.43 -15.93 -0.10
N LEU A 408 4.04 -16.93 -0.90
CA LEU A 408 4.63 -17.17 -2.21
C LEU A 408 4.21 -16.10 -3.22
N THR A 409 2.95 -15.63 -3.16
CA THR A 409 2.47 -14.50 -3.97
C THR A 409 3.26 -13.25 -3.67
N ALA A 410 3.43 -12.88 -2.40
CA ALA A 410 4.24 -11.73 -2.00
C ALA A 410 5.70 -11.87 -2.48
N ALA A 411 6.32 -13.04 -2.29
CA ALA A 411 7.69 -13.30 -2.76
C ALA A 411 7.81 -13.09 -4.28
N SER A 412 6.87 -13.64 -5.04
CA SER A 412 6.84 -13.54 -6.50
C SER A 412 6.70 -12.10 -6.98
N ILE A 413 5.81 -11.31 -6.36
CA ILE A 413 5.61 -9.90 -6.72
C ILE A 413 6.85 -9.08 -6.39
N PHE A 414 7.35 -9.19 -5.16
CA PHE A 414 8.49 -8.40 -4.67
C PHE A 414 9.79 -8.73 -5.41
N ALA A 415 10.07 -10.00 -5.70
CA ALA A 415 11.27 -10.41 -6.42
C ALA A 415 11.31 -9.90 -7.88
N ASN A 416 10.14 -9.64 -8.48
CA ASN A 416 10.04 -9.02 -9.82
C ASN A 416 9.98 -7.48 -9.76
N GLY A 417 10.15 -6.91 -8.56
CA GLY A 417 10.15 -5.49 -8.29
C GLY A 417 8.77 -4.84 -8.46
N GLY A 418 7.69 -5.57 -8.17
CA GLY A 418 6.36 -5.02 -8.00
C GLY A 418 6.00 -4.86 -6.51
N PHE A 419 4.92 -4.14 -6.24
CA PHE A 419 4.31 -3.97 -4.92
C PHE A 419 2.94 -4.64 -4.87
N HIS A 420 2.45 -4.94 -3.67
CA HIS A 420 1.22 -5.73 -3.48
C HIS A 420 0.23 -4.99 -2.58
N LEU A 421 -0.92 -4.58 -3.11
CA LEU A 421 -2.05 -4.13 -2.29
C LEU A 421 -2.80 -5.36 -1.80
N VAL A 422 -2.61 -5.68 -0.52
CA VAL A 422 -3.31 -6.82 0.10
C VAL A 422 -3.46 -6.72 1.61
N LEU A 423 -2.55 -6.03 2.32
CA LEU A 423 -2.60 -5.89 3.77
C LEU A 423 -3.37 -4.63 4.19
N GLY A 424 -4.08 -4.68 5.30
CA GLY A 424 -4.87 -3.54 5.77
C GLY A 424 -5.70 -3.86 7.00
N GLU A 425 -6.49 -2.87 7.45
CA GLU A 425 -7.31 -2.96 8.67
C GLU A 425 -6.55 -3.55 9.88
N GLY A 426 -5.27 -3.18 10.02
CA GLY A 426 -4.34 -3.77 10.99
C GLY A 426 -3.62 -5.01 10.43
N ALA A 427 -3.75 -6.16 11.09
CA ALA A 427 -3.10 -7.41 10.69
C ALA A 427 -4.04 -8.31 9.88
N THR A 428 -4.66 -7.76 8.84
CA THR A 428 -5.57 -8.51 7.97
C THR A 428 -5.10 -8.51 6.51
N ILE A 429 -5.68 -9.40 5.71
CA ILE A 429 -5.35 -9.59 4.30
C ILE A 429 -6.62 -9.69 3.44
N LEU A 430 -6.62 -9.04 2.28
CA LEU A 430 -7.70 -9.09 1.29
C LEU A 430 -7.85 -10.48 0.68
N THR A 431 -9.10 -10.91 0.57
CA THR A 431 -9.45 -12.24 0.02
C THR A 431 -10.41 -12.16 -1.17
N ASP A 432 -10.83 -10.96 -1.55
CA ASP A 432 -11.79 -10.66 -2.60
C ASP A 432 -11.60 -9.22 -3.11
N GLY A 433 -12.19 -8.88 -4.26
CA GLY A 433 -12.24 -7.51 -4.78
C GLY A 433 -13.17 -6.60 -3.98
N TYR A 434 -14.14 -7.17 -3.25
CA TYR A 434 -14.89 -6.42 -2.25
C TYR A 434 -14.12 -6.37 -0.92
N TYR A 435 -13.46 -5.25 -0.64
CA TYR A 435 -12.47 -5.17 0.45
C TYR A 435 -12.99 -5.50 1.85
N PRO A 436 -14.27 -5.30 2.21
CA PRO A 436 -14.81 -5.81 3.48
C PRO A 436 -14.67 -7.34 3.68
N GLU A 437 -14.36 -8.10 2.62
CA GLU A 437 -14.01 -9.51 2.67
C GLU A 437 -12.50 -9.72 2.86
N PHE A 438 -12.03 -9.49 4.08
CA PHE A 438 -10.66 -9.77 4.52
C PHE A 438 -10.59 -10.85 5.61
N ARG A 439 -9.38 -11.32 5.89
CA ARG A 439 -9.10 -12.30 6.95
C ARG A 439 -8.00 -11.83 7.90
N GLN A 440 -8.23 -12.01 9.20
CA GLN A 440 -7.23 -11.82 10.24
C GLN A 440 -6.11 -12.85 10.07
N LEU A 441 -4.86 -12.37 10.00
CA LEU A 441 -3.67 -13.23 9.96
C LEU A 441 -3.44 -13.88 11.32
N THR A 442 -2.86 -15.09 11.34
CA THR A 442 -2.32 -15.66 12.58
C THR A 442 -1.17 -14.81 13.11
N THR A 443 -0.92 -14.84 14.42
CA THR A 443 0.21 -14.10 15.02
C THR A 443 1.56 -14.51 14.42
N GLU A 444 1.74 -15.80 14.14
CA GLU A 444 2.95 -16.32 13.50
C GLU A 444 3.10 -15.78 12.07
N PHE A 445 2.04 -15.88 11.28
CA PHE A 445 2.09 -15.43 9.89
C PHE A 445 2.17 -13.90 9.74
N SER A 446 1.57 -13.15 10.67
CA SER A 446 1.73 -11.70 10.76
C SER A 446 3.22 -11.32 10.87
N ARG A 447 4.01 -12.06 11.66
CA ARG A 447 5.47 -11.86 11.72
C ARG A 447 6.18 -12.23 10.44
N VAL A 448 5.74 -13.29 9.74
CA VAL A 448 6.28 -13.65 8.43
C VAL A 448 6.07 -12.51 7.42
N MET A 449 4.87 -11.94 7.38
CA MET A 449 4.57 -10.79 6.52
C MET A 449 5.35 -9.55 6.94
N GLN A 450 5.51 -9.30 8.25
CA GLN A 450 6.35 -8.22 8.75
C GLN A 450 7.78 -8.34 8.24
N ASN A 451 8.40 -9.53 8.34
CA ASN A 451 9.75 -9.78 7.84
C ASN A 451 9.86 -9.54 6.32
N TYR A 452 8.83 -9.88 5.54
CA TYR A 452 8.81 -9.62 4.10
C TYR A 452 8.77 -8.12 3.81
N TYR A 453 7.93 -7.37 4.54
CA TYR A 453 7.84 -5.93 4.40
C TYR A 453 9.08 -5.19 4.92
N ASP A 454 9.71 -5.68 6.00
CA ASP A 454 11.02 -5.22 6.46
C ASP A 454 12.09 -5.43 5.37
N LEU A 455 12.10 -6.61 4.74
CA LEU A 455 13.06 -6.95 3.69
C LEU A 455 12.92 -6.02 2.48
N ILE A 456 11.71 -5.83 1.98
CA ILE A 456 11.49 -4.97 0.81
C ILE A 456 11.72 -3.49 1.10
N THR A 457 11.54 -3.07 2.36
CA THR A 457 11.82 -1.69 2.78
C THR A 457 13.32 -1.47 2.94
N ARG A 458 14.02 -2.38 3.65
CA ARG A 458 15.47 -2.36 3.84
C ARG A 458 16.25 -2.41 2.53
N TYR A 459 15.80 -3.21 1.57
CA TYR A 459 16.48 -3.41 0.30
C TYR A 459 15.75 -2.74 -0.87
N SER A 460 14.97 -1.69 -0.60
CA SER A 460 14.09 -1.03 -1.58
C SER A 460 14.82 -0.67 -2.88
N LYS A 461 16.00 -0.06 -2.79
CA LYS A 461 16.78 0.34 -3.96
C LYS A 461 17.26 -0.83 -4.83
N TYR A 462 17.48 -2.01 -4.23
CA TYR A 462 17.95 -3.21 -4.95
C TYR A 462 16.82 -4.01 -5.58
N LEU A 463 15.57 -3.78 -5.14
CA LEU A 463 14.39 -4.47 -5.65
C LEU A 463 13.55 -3.58 -6.58
N PHE A 464 13.56 -2.26 -6.36
CA PHE A 464 12.60 -1.34 -6.97
C PHE A 464 13.24 -0.13 -7.65
N SER A 465 14.57 0.00 -7.71
CA SER A 465 15.16 1.10 -8.49
C SER A 465 14.70 1.03 -9.95
N GLN A 466 14.36 2.21 -10.50
CA GLN A 466 13.90 2.38 -11.88
C GLN A 466 14.98 2.04 -12.91
N ASP A 467 16.25 1.93 -12.49
CA ASP A 467 17.37 1.53 -13.33
C ASP A 467 17.54 -0.01 -13.42
N LEU A 468 16.82 -0.77 -12.59
CA LEU A 468 16.91 -2.23 -12.60
C LEU A 468 16.29 -2.83 -13.87
N ARG A 469 16.96 -3.82 -14.45
CA ARG A 469 16.47 -4.57 -15.61
C ARG A 469 16.59 -6.06 -15.32
N ASP A 470 15.53 -6.81 -15.66
CA ASP A 470 15.56 -8.25 -15.53
C ASP A 470 16.57 -8.84 -16.52
N LYS A 471 17.53 -9.60 -15.99
CA LYS A 471 18.56 -10.32 -16.74
C LYS A 471 18.50 -11.84 -16.51
N SER A 472 17.45 -12.33 -15.84
CA SER A 472 17.34 -13.75 -15.46
C SER A 472 17.47 -14.66 -16.69
N ALA A 473 16.80 -14.32 -17.79
CA ALA A 473 16.84 -15.12 -19.02
C ALA A 473 18.22 -15.21 -19.71
N VAL A 474 19.16 -14.34 -19.39
CA VAL A 474 20.53 -14.36 -19.96
C VAL A 474 21.59 -14.82 -18.96
N LEU A 475 21.32 -14.77 -17.66
CA LEU A 475 22.27 -15.15 -16.60
C LEU A 475 22.01 -16.54 -16.01
N THR A 476 20.79 -17.06 -16.15
CA THR A 476 20.33 -18.29 -15.48
C THR A 476 19.66 -19.23 -16.47
N GLY A 477 20.12 -20.49 -16.49
CA GLY A 477 19.52 -21.58 -17.26
C GLY A 477 19.70 -21.49 -18.79
N GLY A 478 19.39 -22.59 -19.47
CA GLY A 478 19.50 -22.67 -20.94
C GLY A 478 20.95 -22.77 -21.41
N THR A 479 21.40 -21.82 -22.22
CA THR A 479 22.76 -21.79 -22.79
C THR A 479 23.78 -21.14 -21.84
N ASN A 480 23.32 -20.25 -20.95
CA ASN A 480 24.17 -19.48 -20.06
C ASN A 480 23.90 -19.90 -18.61
N ASP A 481 24.94 -20.22 -17.85
CA ASP A 481 24.84 -20.50 -16.43
C ASP A 481 25.81 -19.64 -15.60
N GLU A 482 25.82 -18.34 -15.85
CA GLU A 482 26.69 -17.40 -15.13
C GLU A 482 26.37 -17.37 -13.64
N ILE A 483 25.09 -17.51 -13.29
CA ILE A 483 24.63 -17.63 -11.91
C ILE A 483 24.09 -19.04 -11.69
N LYS A 484 24.71 -19.77 -10.76
CA LYS A 484 24.28 -21.09 -10.29
C LYS A 484 23.90 -21.00 -8.83
N LEU A 485 22.76 -21.58 -8.47
CA LEU A 485 22.36 -21.75 -7.08
C LEU A 485 22.87 -23.11 -6.60
N SER A 486 23.31 -23.17 -5.35
CA SER A 486 23.59 -24.45 -4.70
C SER A 486 23.00 -24.46 -3.30
N ILE A 487 22.30 -25.55 -2.96
CA ILE A 487 21.81 -25.82 -1.62
C ILE A 487 22.48 -27.09 -1.13
N ASN A 488 23.12 -27.03 0.04
CA ASN A 488 23.83 -28.16 0.63
C ASN A 488 24.87 -28.81 -0.30
N GLY A 489 25.49 -28.04 -1.20
CA GLY A 489 26.47 -28.52 -2.17
C GLY A 489 25.88 -29.10 -3.45
N GLU A 490 24.56 -29.28 -3.53
CA GLU A 490 23.88 -29.68 -4.76
C GLU A 490 23.63 -28.46 -5.64
N LYS A 491 24.07 -28.51 -6.90
CA LYS A 491 23.81 -27.44 -7.87
C LYS A 491 22.36 -27.54 -8.34
N MET A 492 21.64 -26.45 -8.26
CA MET A 492 20.30 -26.31 -8.79
C MET A 492 20.35 -25.45 -10.05
N ASN A 493 19.82 -26.00 -11.13
CA ASN A 493 19.49 -25.20 -12.30
C ASN A 493 18.17 -24.49 -12.00
N PHE A 494 18.13 -23.19 -12.22
CA PHE A 494 16.93 -22.38 -12.13
C PHE A 494 16.86 -21.48 -13.35
N GLY A 495 15.66 -21.27 -13.88
CA GLY A 495 15.42 -20.41 -15.02
C GLY A 495 14.50 -19.24 -14.67
N PRO A 496 14.32 -18.30 -15.60
CA PRO A 496 13.42 -17.15 -15.42
C PRO A 496 11.94 -17.54 -15.24
N ASN A 497 11.56 -18.79 -15.53
CA ASN A 497 10.18 -19.27 -15.52
C ASN A 497 9.90 -20.24 -14.34
N GLY A 498 10.83 -20.35 -13.38
CA GLY A 498 10.91 -21.48 -12.45
C GLY A 498 11.75 -22.60 -13.03
#